data_AF-A0A2D7VZ54-F1
#
_entry.id   AF-A0A2D7VZ54-F1
#
_cell.length_a   1.000
_cell.length_b   1.000
_cell.length_c   1.000
_cell.angle_alpha   90.00
_cell.angle_beta   90.00
_cell.angle_gamma   90.00
#
_symmetry.space_group_name_H-M   'P 1'
#
loop_
_entity.id
_entity.type
_entity.pdbx_description
1 polymer ?
#
loop_
_entity_poly.entity_id
_entity_poly.type
_entity_poly.pdbx_seq_one_letter_code
_entity_poly.pdbx_strand_id
1 'polypeptide(L)'
;MKKMTITKINVSSAANFLGLLGVATGAIKGVVLPVLALIGAGALGDVDGGIDKISAAVSTDLGSIAAFGIGGWVGGAVYAWIANWVLHFTKGLTIETK
;
A
#
# COMPACT_ATOMS: atom_id res chain seq x y z
N MET A 1 32.86 -5.94 13.40
CA MET A 1 31.61 -5.20 13.11
C MET A 1 31.64 -4.72 11.68
N LYS A 2 30.76 -5.23 10.83
CA LYS A 2 30.70 -4.82 9.41
C LYS A 2 29.94 -3.49 9.36
N LYS A 3 30.55 -2.45 8.79
CA LYS A 3 29.88 -1.17 8.56
C LYS A 3 29.27 -1.19 7.17
N MET A 4 27.97 -0.91 7.09
CA MET A 4 27.26 -0.79 5.82
C MET A 4 26.81 0.66 5.67
N THR A 5 27.19 1.30 4.57
CA THR A 5 26.78 2.68 4.28
C THR A 5 25.77 2.68 3.14
N ILE A 6 24.56 3.12 3.43
CA ILE A 6 23.50 3.32 2.43
C ILE A 6 23.72 4.72 1.85
N THR A 7 24.04 4.80 0.56
CA THR A 7 24.23 6.06 -0.16
C THR A 7 23.12 6.36 -1.15
N LYS A 8 22.31 5.35 -1.49
CA LYS A 8 21.23 5.47 -2.46
C LYS A 8 20.13 4.46 -2.21
N ILE A 9 18.89 4.90 -2.41
CA ILE A 9 17.68 4.10 -2.45
C ILE A 9 17.22 3.99 -3.90
N ASN A 10 16.90 2.78 -4.35
CA ASN A 10 16.34 2.58 -5.69
C ASN A 10 14.90 3.10 -5.73
N VAL A 11 14.66 4.10 -6.60
CA VAL A 11 13.35 4.76 -6.73
C VAL A 11 12.27 3.80 -7.20
N SER A 12 12.55 2.98 -8.22
CA SER A 12 11.59 2.01 -8.75
C SER A 12 11.24 0.94 -7.72
N SER A 13 12.19 0.47 -6.93
CA SER A 13 11.92 -0.49 -5.86
C SER A 13 11.02 0.10 -4.77
N ALA A 14 11.31 1.34 -4.33
CA ALA A 14 10.49 2.03 -3.34
C ALA A 14 9.08 2.34 -3.85
N ALA A 15 8.96 2.78 -5.10
CA ALA A 15 7.69 3.03 -5.76
C ALA A 15 6.86 1.75 -5.89
N ASN A 16 7.45 0.65 -6.38
CA ASN A 16 6.74 -0.61 -6.52
C ASN A 16 6.29 -1.18 -5.18
N PHE A 17 7.13 -1.10 -4.14
CA PHE A 17 6.79 -1.57 -2.80
C PHE A 17 5.62 -0.77 -2.22
N LEU A 18 5.72 0.56 -2.23
CA LEU A 18 4.66 1.41 -1.67
C LEU A 18 3.40 1.42 -2.54
N GLY A 19 3.53 1.20 -3.85
CA GLY A 19 2.39 0.99 -4.75
C GLY A 19 1.60 -0.28 -4.42
N LEU A 20 2.30 -1.41 -4.20
CA LEU A 20 1.65 -2.65 -3.76
C LEU A 20 1.02 -2.53 -2.36
N LEU A 21 1.69 -1.84 -1.43
CA LEU A 21 1.09 -1.51 -0.13
C LEU A 21 -0.15 -0.61 -0.26
N GLY A 22 -0.14 0.32 -1.21
CA GLY A 22 -1.29 1.12 -1.61
C GLY A 22 -2.45 0.24 -2.07
N VAL A 23 -2.21 -0.66 -3.04
CA VAL A 23 -3.23 -1.61 -3.53
C VAL A 23 -3.78 -2.45 -2.38
N ALA A 24 -2.93 -3.01 -1.53
CA ALA A 24 -3.35 -3.80 -0.38
C ALA A 24 -4.22 -2.99 0.59
N THR A 25 -3.84 -1.74 0.87
CA THR A 25 -4.62 -0.83 1.73
C THR A 25 -5.98 -0.52 1.10
N GLY A 26 -6.01 -0.23 -0.20
CA GLY A 26 -7.25 -0.03 -0.95
C GLY A 26 -8.15 -1.25 -0.88
N ALA A 27 -7.60 -2.46 -1.07
CA ALA A 27 -8.38 -3.70 -1.04
C ALA A 27 -8.95 -3.99 0.35
N ILE A 28 -8.18 -3.74 1.41
CA ILE A 28 -8.67 -3.87 2.78
C ILE A 28 -9.84 -2.91 3.02
N LYS A 29 -9.68 -1.64 2.64
CA LYS A 29 -10.70 -0.61 2.87
C LYS A 29 -11.96 -0.78 2.03
N GLY A 30 -11.81 -1.09 0.74
CA GLY A 30 -12.91 -1.17 -0.21
C GLY A 30 -13.60 -2.54 -0.22
N VAL A 31 -12.91 -3.62 0.16
CA VAL A 31 -13.48 -4.97 0.07
C VAL A 31 -13.60 -5.61 1.44
N VAL A 32 -12.48 -5.78 2.14
CA VAL A 32 -12.46 -6.61 3.35
C VAL A 32 -13.30 -5.99 4.47
N LEU A 33 -13.14 -4.68 4.74
CA LEU A 33 -13.88 -4.01 5.81
C LEU A 33 -15.40 -3.99 5.56
N PRO A 34 -15.91 -3.62 4.36
CA PRO A 34 -17.34 -3.70 4.07
C PRO A 34 -17.92 -5.11 4.21
N VAL A 35 -17.20 -6.13 3.75
CA VAL A 35 -17.64 -7.54 3.88
C VAL A 35 -17.72 -7.94 5.36
N LEU A 36 -16.71 -7.61 6.17
CA LEU A 36 -16.73 -7.87 7.61
C LEU A 36 -17.87 -7.13 8.31
N ALA A 37 -18.18 -5.90 7.90
CA ALA A 37 -19.30 -5.14 8.43
C ALA A 37 -20.65 -5.79 8.09
N LEU A 38 -20.82 -6.29 6.86
CA LEU A 38 -22.02 -7.04 6.45
C LEU A 38 -22.22 -8.31 7.27
N ILE A 39 -21.14 -9.06 7.53
CA ILE A 39 -21.16 -10.24 8.41
C ILE A 39 -21.56 -9.84 9.83
N GLY A 40 -20.90 -8.84 10.41
CA GLY A 40 -21.15 -8.37 11.77
C GLY A 40 -22.57 -7.81 11.99
N ALA A 41 -23.18 -7.24 10.95
CA ALA A 41 -24.55 -6.75 10.98
C ALA A 41 -25.62 -7.86 10.88
N GLY A 42 -25.23 -9.13 10.69
CA GLY A 42 -26.18 -10.23 10.48
C GLY A 42 -26.97 -10.11 9.16
N ALA A 43 -26.51 -9.28 8.23
CA ALA A 43 -27.24 -8.91 7.01
C ALA A 43 -27.12 -9.92 5.86
N LEU A 44 -26.50 -11.09 6.13
CA LEU A 44 -26.28 -12.21 5.20
C LEU A 44 -27.41 -13.26 5.25
N GLY A 45 -28.57 -12.93 5.82
CA GLY A 45 -29.68 -13.87 6.04
C GLY A 45 -30.22 -14.56 4.77
N ASP A 46 -29.89 -14.05 3.58
CA ASP A 46 -30.10 -14.71 2.29
C ASP A 46 -28.78 -14.76 1.52
N VAL A 47 -28.42 -15.94 1.00
CA VAL A 47 -27.12 -16.18 0.34
C VAL A 47 -27.03 -15.38 -0.95
N ASP A 48 -28.11 -15.32 -1.73
CA ASP A 48 -28.14 -14.60 -3.01
C ASP A 48 -28.07 -13.09 -2.79
N GLY A 49 -28.87 -12.55 -1.85
CA GLY A 49 -28.80 -11.14 -1.46
C GLY A 49 -27.48 -10.75 -0.77
N GLY A 50 -26.79 -11.71 -0.14
CA GLY A 50 -25.44 -11.53 0.42
C GLY A 50 -24.37 -11.41 -0.66
N ILE A 51 -24.42 -12.29 -1.68
CA ILE A 51 -23.50 -12.28 -2.82
C ILE A 51 -23.64 -10.97 -3.61
N ASP A 52 -24.86 -10.49 -3.87
CA ASP A 52 -25.08 -9.24 -4.59
C ASP A 52 -24.50 -8.03 -3.86
N LYS A 53 -24.65 -7.96 -2.53
CA LYS A 53 -24.07 -6.87 -1.72
C LYS A 53 -22.54 -6.90 -1.72
N ILE A 54 -21.95 -8.09 -1.62
CA ILE A 54 -20.49 -8.26 -1.69
C ILE A 54 -19.99 -7.90 -3.10
N SER A 55 -20.67 -8.35 -4.14
CA SER A 55 -20.34 -8.07 -5.54
C SER A 55 -20.40 -6.58 -5.85
N ALA A 56 -21.44 -5.89 -5.38
CA ALA A 56 -21.59 -4.43 -5.53
C ALA A 56 -20.48 -3.65 -4.80
N ALA A 57 -20.12 -4.06 -3.58
CA ALA A 57 -19.01 -3.47 -2.83
C ALA A 57 -17.68 -3.64 -3.58
N VAL A 58 -17.37 -4.88 -4.00
CA VAL A 58 -16.12 -5.19 -4.72
C VAL A 58 -16.01 -4.43 -6.05
N SER A 59 -17.08 -4.40 -6.85
CA SER A 59 -17.07 -3.78 -8.17
C SER A 59 -16.96 -2.26 -8.12
N THR A 60 -17.56 -1.62 -7.12
CA THR A 60 -17.48 -0.17 -6.93
C THR A 60 -16.08 0.27 -6.47
N ASP A 61 -15.38 -0.59 -5.71
CA ASP A 61 -14.12 -0.23 -5.07
C ASP A 61 -12.85 -0.51 -5.90
N LEU A 62 -12.96 -1.13 -7.07
CA LEU A 62 -11.81 -1.34 -7.98
C LEU A 62 -11.09 -0.03 -8.35
N GLY A 63 -11.84 1.04 -8.61
CA GLY A 63 -11.27 2.36 -8.91
C GLY A 63 -10.54 2.98 -7.70
N SER A 64 -11.09 2.79 -6.50
CA SER A 64 -10.46 3.21 -5.24
C SER A 64 -9.16 2.46 -4.98
N ILE A 65 -9.14 1.14 -5.17
CA ILE A 65 -7.95 0.29 -5.04
C ILE A 65 -6.83 0.74 -5.99
N ALA A 66 -7.18 1.00 -7.25
CA ALA A 66 -6.23 1.52 -8.23
C ALA A 66 -5.68 2.90 -7.82
N ALA A 67 -6.55 3.80 -7.33
CA ALA A 67 -6.14 5.12 -6.85
C ALA A 67 -5.17 5.03 -5.66
N PHE A 68 -5.43 4.14 -4.68
CA PHE A 68 -4.50 3.89 -3.59
C PHE A 68 -3.18 3.30 -4.08
N GLY A 69 -3.21 2.39 -5.05
CA GLY A 69 -2.01 1.82 -5.67
C GLY A 69 -1.15 2.87 -6.37
N ILE A 70 -1.75 3.72 -7.20
CA ILE A 70 -1.07 4.82 -7.88
C ILE A 70 -0.53 5.83 -6.86
N GLY A 71 -1.33 6.21 -5.86
CA GLY A 71 -0.91 7.11 -4.79
C GLY A 71 0.27 6.57 -4.00
N GLY A 72 0.24 5.29 -3.65
CA GLY A 72 1.36 4.60 -2.99
C GLY A 72 2.62 4.56 -3.87
N TRP A 73 2.46 4.30 -5.18
CA TRP A 73 3.58 4.23 -6.11
C TRP A 73 4.26 5.59 -6.29
N VAL A 74 3.48 6.64 -6.54
CA VAL A 74 3.97 8.02 -6.65
C VAL A 74 4.60 8.45 -5.33
N GLY A 75 3.94 8.19 -4.20
CA GLY A 75 4.47 8.49 -2.87
C GLY A 75 5.83 7.84 -2.63
N GLY A 76 6.00 6.57 -3.01
CA GLY A 76 7.27 5.88 -2.86
C GLY A 76 8.37 6.37 -3.79
N ALA A 77 8.02 6.74 -5.03
CA ALA A 77 8.97 7.35 -5.95
C ALA A 77 9.49 8.68 -5.40
N VAL A 78 8.59 9.55 -4.94
CA VAL A 78 8.93 10.87 -4.37
C VAL A 78 9.75 10.71 -3.10
N TYR A 79 9.37 9.80 -2.21
CA TYR A 79 10.08 9.58 -0.95
C TYR A 79 11.52 9.11 -1.20
N ALA A 80 11.73 8.16 -2.12
CA ALA A 80 13.07 7.71 -2.50
C ALA A 80 13.90 8.82 -3.17
N TRP A 81 13.27 9.69 -3.96
CA TRP A 81 13.93 10.85 -4.56
C TRP A 81 14.42 11.84 -3.48
N ILE A 82 13.56 12.23 -2.54
CA ILE A 82 13.94 13.11 -1.41
C ILE A 82 15.03 12.46 -0.56
N ALA A 83 14.88 11.18 -0.23
CA ALA A 83 15.89 10.46 0.55
C ALA A 83 17.26 10.44 -0.16
N ASN A 84 17.30 10.20 -1.47
CA ASN A 84 18.53 10.27 -2.25
C ASN A 84 19.16 11.66 -2.25
N TRP A 85 18.33 12.71 -2.32
CA TRP A 85 18.80 14.09 -2.21
C TRP A 85 19.47 14.33 -0.86
N VAL A 86 18.82 13.95 0.25
CA VAL A 86 19.39 14.06 1.60
C VAL A 86 20.68 13.26 1.75
N LEU A 87 20.69 11.99 1.30
CA LEU A 87 21.87 11.11 1.39
C LEU A 87 23.08 11.68 0.64
N HIS A 88 22.85 12.43 -0.45
CA HIS A 88 23.92 13.11 -1.16
C HIS A 88 24.60 14.19 -0.29
N PHE A 89 23.83 15.00 0.45
CA PHE A 89 24.37 16.02 1.35
C PHE A 89 24.98 15.44 2.63
N THR A 90 24.41 14.36 3.16
CA THR A 90 24.89 13.75 4.42
C THR A 90 26.02 12.73 4.21
N LYS A 91 26.41 12.45 2.96
CA LYS A 91 27.38 11.39 2.59
C LYS A 91 26.91 9.98 2.98
N GLY A 92 25.61 9.77 3.03
CA GLY A 92 24.98 8.48 3.31
C GLY A 92 24.61 8.24 4.78
N LEU A 93 24.05 7.06 5.05
CA LEU A 93 23.68 6.58 6.38
C LEU A 93 24.53 5.35 6.71
N THR A 94 25.29 5.40 7.81
CA THR A 94 26.09 4.26 8.26
C THR A 94 25.31 3.44 9.30
N ILE A 95 25.16 2.15 9.02
CA ILE A 95 24.55 1.19 9.93
C ILE A 95 25.66 0.28 10.48
N GLU A 96 25.74 0.20 11.81
CA GLU A 96 26.62 -0.75 12.50
C GLU A 96 25.86 -2.04 12.77
N THR A 97 26.26 -3.13 12.12
CA THR A 97 25.68 -4.45 12.37
C THR A 97 26.55 -5.19 13.39
N LYS A 98 25.92 -5.73 14.44
CA LYS A 98 26.57 -6.62 15.41
C LYS A 98 26.99 -7.92 14.73
#